data_AF-A0A8B6BHF4-F1
#
_entry.id   AF-A0A8B6BHF4-F1
#
_cell.length_a   1.000
_cell.length_b   1.000
_cell.length_c   1.000
_cell.angle_alpha   90.00
_cell.angle_beta   90.00
_cell.angle_gamma   90.00
#
_symmetry.space_group_name_H-M   'P 1'
#
loop_
_entity.id
_entity.type
_entity.pdbx_description
1 polymer ?
#
loop_
_entity_poly.entity_id
_entity_poly.type
_entity_poly.pdbx_seq_one_letter_code
_entity_poly.pdbx_strand_id
1 'polypeptide(L)'
;LTMRLEMFTVRNHPHFGVKVAKNVIKHGRELRLQSYNNYRKRFNLQPFQSFEQLTGNKKLAKELETLYGDIDGVEFYVGLLSEKLRPKALFSETMMELGSPFSLKGLMSNPLSSPKYWKPSTFGGAVGFDLVKSATLKKLFCQNINVDCPEVTFRVPGFVESQGESEDTSLRNCPEHGEQ
;
A
#
# COMPACT_ATOMS: atom_id res chain seq x y z
N LEU A 1 -2.21 19.56 12.27
CA LEU A 1 -1.03 18.93 11.66
C LEU A 1 -1.52 18.14 10.46
N THR A 2 -1.28 18.60 9.23
CA THR A 2 -1.72 17.91 8.02
C THR A 2 -0.54 17.12 7.48
N MET A 3 -0.63 15.80 7.50
CA MET A 3 0.35 14.93 6.86
C MET A 3 -0.19 14.48 5.50
N ARG A 4 0.59 14.70 4.44
CA ARG A 4 0.28 14.18 3.11
C ARG A 4 1.03 12.86 2.94
N LEU A 5 0.28 11.78 2.69
CA LEU A 5 0.86 10.53 2.21
C LEU A 5 1.10 10.65 0.70
N GLU A 6 2.27 10.18 0.27
CA GLU A 6 2.62 10.10 -1.13
C GLU A 6 2.36 8.69 -1.69
N MET A 7 2.61 8.50 -2.99
CA MET A 7 2.33 7.24 -3.69
C MET A 7 3.19 6.08 -3.18
N PHE A 8 2.65 4.88 -3.19
CA PHE A 8 3.39 3.67 -2.83
C PHE A 8 4.16 3.14 -4.05
N THR A 9 5.30 3.76 -4.36
CA THR A 9 6.11 3.45 -5.56
C THR A 9 7.60 3.38 -5.26
N VAL A 10 8.36 2.86 -6.24
CA VAL A 10 9.83 2.95 -6.26
C VAL A 10 10.30 4.41 -6.08
N ARG A 11 11.47 4.57 -5.42
CA ARG A 11 12.12 5.87 -5.13
C ARG A 11 11.26 6.82 -4.30
N ASN A 12 10.36 6.29 -3.48
CA ASN A 12 9.53 7.09 -2.58
C ASN A 12 9.67 6.74 -1.09
N HIS A 13 10.68 5.96 -0.72
CA HIS A 13 10.99 5.73 0.69
C HIS A 13 11.71 6.94 1.28
N PRO A 14 11.26 7.47 2.43
CA PRO A 14 12.03 8.49 3.12
C PRO A 14 13.37 7.89 3.55
N HIS A 15 14.42 8.71 3.66
CA HIS A 15 15.78 8.26 3.94
C HIS A 15 15.87 7.33 5.15
N PHE A 16 15.15 7.64 6.24
CA PHE A 16 15.11 6.81 7.44
C PHE A 16 14.43 5.43 7.23
N GLY A 17 13.53 5.32 6.24
CA GLY A 17 12.77 4.12 5.91
C GLY A 17 13.52 3.14 5.00
N VAL A 18 14.61 3.56 4.34
CA VAL A 18 15.37 2.71 3.41
C VAL A 18 15.94 1.46 4.09
N LYS A 19 16.40 1.59 5.34
CA LYS A 19 16.89 0.43 6.14
C LYS A 19 15.80 -0.62 6.33
N VAL A 20 14.56 -0.19 6.55
CA VAL A 20 13.41 -1.10 6.72
C VAL A 20 13.10 -1.79 5.40
N ALA A 21 13.05 -1.07 4.28
CA ALA A 21 12.84 -1.66 2.95
C ALA A 21 13.90 -2.72 2.61
N LYS A 22 15.19 -2.44 2.90
CA LYS A 22 16.28 -3.41 2.72
C LYS A 22 16.07 -4.68 3.55
N ASN A 23 15.61 -4.54 4.79
CA ASN A 23 15.33 -5.68 5.65
C ASN A 23 14.14 -6.50 5.15
N VAL A 24 13.09 -5.86 4.61
CA VAL A 24 11.95 -6.57 4.02
C VAL A 24 12.38 -7.44 2.85
N ILE A 25 13.25 -6.92 1.96
CA ILE A 25 13.81 -7.70 0.85
C ILE A 25 14.61 -8.90 1.37
N LYS A 26 15.53 -8.67 2.31
CA LYS A 26 16.32 -9.76 2.93
C LYS A 26 15.43 -10.82 3.57
N HIS A 27 14.42 -10.41 4.31
CA HIS A 27 13.51 -11.32 4.98
C HIS A 27 12.64 -12.10 3.97
N GLY A 28 12.24 -11.46 2.86
CA GLY A 28 11.57 -12.16 1.76
C GLY A 28 12.41 -13.30 1.19
N ARG A 29 13.75 -13.13 1.12
CA ARG A 29 14.68 -14.19 0.69
C ARG A 29 14.83 -15.29 1.74
N GLU A 30 14.90 -14.95 3.03
CA GLU A 30 14.92 -15.92 4.14
C GLU A 30 13.66 -16.79 4.17
N LEU A 31 12.50 -16.16 3.99
CA LEU A 31 11.19 -16.84 3.89
C LEU A 31 11.02 -17.60 2.57
N ARG A 32 11.97 -17.46 1.63
CA ARG A 32 11.93 -18.06 0.29
C ARG A 32 10.62 -17.74 -0.43
N LEU A 33 10.17 -16.49 -0.34
CA LEU A 33 9.00 -16.04 -1.08
C LEU A 33 9.22 -16.29 -2.57
N GLN A 34 8.17 -16.78 -3.24
CA GLN A 34 8.23 -16.99 -4.68
C GLN A 34 8.30 -15.66 -5.44
N SER A 35 8.61 -15.73 -6.73
CA SER A 35 8.67 -14.55 -7.59
C SER A 35 7.34 -13.83 -7.68
N TYR A 36 7.41 -12.55 -8.03
CA TYR A 36 6.25 -11.69 -8.16
C TYR A 36 5.23 -12.25 -9.16
N ASN A 37 5.68 -12.78 -10.29
CA ASN A 37 4.82 -13.44 -11.27
C ASN A 37 4.13 -14.68 -10.73
N ASN A 38 4.75 -15.47 -9.84
CA ASN A 38 4.08 -16.61 -9.21
C ASN A 38 2.96 -16.15 -8.27
N TYR A 39 3.13 -15.03 -7.57
CA TYR A 39 2.04 -14.40 -6.82
C TYR A 39 0.94 -13.90 -7.75
N ARG A 40 1.26 -13.24 -8.86
CA ARG A 40 0.25 -12.83 -9.86
C ARG A 40 -0.59 -14.01 -10.35
N LYS A 41 0.07 -15.10 -10.78
CA LYS A 41 -0.62 -16.35 -11.19
C LYS A 41 -1.52 -16.90 -10.08
N ARG A 42 -1.04 -16.91 -8.83
CA ARG A 42 -1.80 -17.41 -7.67
C ARG A 42 -3.08 -16.62 -7.41
N PHE A 43 -3.11 -15.36 -7.80
CA PHE A 43 -4.27 -14.46 -7.70
C PHE A 43 -4.98 -14.25 -9.05
N ASN A 44 -4.81 -15.19 -10.00
CA ASN A 44 -5.43 -15.18 -11.32
C ASN A 44 -5.10 -13.95 -12.19
N LEU A 45 -3.97 -13.30 -11.93
CA LEU A 45 -3.46 -12.20 -12.75
C LEU A 45 -2.49 -12.73 -13.80
N GLN A 46 -2.49 -12.08 -14.96
CA GLN A 46 -1.54 -12.40 -16.03
C GLN A 46 -0.11 -12.06 -15.58
N PRO A 47 0.86 -12.98 -15.68
CA PRO A 47 2.24 -12.67 -15.36
C PRO A 47 2.78 -11.59 -16.32
N PHE A 48 3.69 -10.76 -15.84
CA PHE A 48 4.40 -9.81 -16.68
C PHE A 48 5.40 -10.55 -17.57
N GLN A 49 5.43 -10.19 -18.85
CA GLN A 49 6.29 -10.77 -19.88
C GLN A 49 7.58 -9.97 -20.08
N SER A 50 7.64 -8.75 -19.53
CA SER A 50 8.83 -7.91 -19.60
C SER A 50 8.88 -6.91 -18.44
N PHE A 51 10.09 -6.39 -18.15
CA PHE A 51 10.28 -5.33 -17.17
C PHE A 51 9.56 -4.03 -17.57
N GLU A 52 9.46 -3.72 -18.87
CA GLU A 52 8.68 -2.57 -19.34
C GLU A 52 7.19 -2.72 -19.08
N GLN A 53 6.64 -3.94 -19.20
CA GLN A 53 5.23 -4.19 -18.90
C GLN A 53 4.92 -3.97 -17.41
N LEU A 54 5.83 -4.41 -16.54
CA LEU A 54 5.78 -4.23 -15.09
C LEU A 54 5.83 -2.74 -14.72
N THR A 55 6.86 -2.02 -15.16
CA THR A 55 7.17 -0.68 -14.65
C THR A 55 6.46 0.45 -15.39
N GLY A 56 6.10 0.25 -16.67
CA GLY A 56 5.68 1.33 -17.55
C GLY A 56 6.76 2.41 -17.78
N ASN A 57 8.02 2.16 -17.38
CA ASN A 57 9.13 3.10 -17.41
C ASN A 57 10.40 2.41 -17.93
N LYS A 58 10.91 2.85 -19.09
CA LYS A 58 12.07 2.23 -19.76
C LYS A 58 13.36 2.28 -18.94
N LYS A 59 13.61 3.38 -18.22
CA LYS A 59 14.82 3.54 -17.40
C LYS A 59 14.81 2.54 -16.24
N LEU A 60 13.71 2.50 -15.49
CA LEU A 60 13.55 1.56 -14.37
C LEU A 60 13.53 0.10 -14.86
N ALA A 61 12.90 -0.16 -16.02
CA ALA A 61 12.89 -1.50 -16.61
C ALA A 61 14.30 -2.00 -16.89
N LYS A 62 15.16 -1.17 -17.51
CA LYS A 62 16.55 -1.51 -17.80
C LYS A 62 17.40 -1.74 -16.53
N GLU A 63 17.19 -0.92 -15.50
CA GLU A 63 17.85 -1.10 -14.21
C GLU A 63 17.48 -2.45 -13.57
N LEU A 64 16.19 -2.80 -13.56
CA LEU A 64 15.71 -4.07 -13.02
C LEU A 64 16.16 -5.27 -13.86
N GLU A 65 16.16 -5.15 -15.18
CA GLU A 65 16.64 -6.18 -16.10
C GLU A 65 18.13 -6.48 -15.88
N THR A 66 18.95 -5.44 -15.65
CA THR A 66 20.37 -5.61 -15.33
C THR A 66 20.58 -6.35 -14.01
N LEU A 67 19.70 -6.14 -13.02
CA LEU A 67 19.81 -6.74 -11.69
C LEU A 67 19.28 -8.17 -11.61
N TYR A 68 18.16 -8.47 -12.27
CA TYR A 68 17.46 -9.74 -12.16
C TYR A 68 17.70 -10.68 -13.35
N GLY A 69 17.99 -10.15 -14.54
CA GLY A 69 18.17 -10.91 -15.78
C GLY A 69 16.88 -11.50 -16.37
N ASP A 70 15.94 -11.93 -15.53
CA ASP A 70 14.67 -12.55 -15.91
C ASP A 70 13.49 -11.91 -15.15
N ILE A 71 12.40 -11.64 -15.86
CA ILE A 71 11.16 -11.10 -15.29
C ILE A 71 10.54 -12.04 -14.26
N ASP A 72 10.70 -13.36 -14.43
CA ASP A 72 10.26 -14.37 -13.47
C ASP A 72 11.19 -14.47 -12.25
N GLY A 73 12.31 -13.73 -12.23
CA GLY A 73 13.20 -13.60 -11.08
C GLY A 73 12.84 -12.45 -10.11
N VAL A 74 11.92 -11.55 -10.49
CA VAL A 74 11.59 -10.36 -9.68
C VAL A 74 11.00 -10.76 -8.32
N GLU A 75 11.59 -10.23 -7.24
CA GLU A 75 11.16 -10.48 -5.87
C GLU A 75 9.82 -9.81 -5.54
N PHE A 76 9.05 -10.42 -4.64
CA PHE A 76 7.70 -9.97 -4.29
C PHE A 76 7.61 -8.49 -3.90
N TYR A 77 8.42 -8.03 -2.94
CA TYR A 77 8.38 -6.65 -2.45
C TYR A 77 8.84 -5.64 -3.52
N VAL A 78 9.81 -6.02 -4.35
CA VAL A 78 10.31 -5.17 -5.44
C VAL A 78 9.24 -5.03 -6.53
N GLY A 79 8.57 -6.12 -6.89
CA GLY A 79 7.46 -6.11 -7.84
C GLY A 79 6.30 -5.22 -7.37
N LEU A 80 5.90 -5.31 -6.10
CA LEU A 80 4.83 -4.48 -5.53
C LEU A 80 5.09 -2.98 -5.67
N LEU A 81 6.33 -2.54 -5.45
CA LEU A 81 6.70 -1.13 -5.53
C LEU A 81 6.95 -0.65 -6.96
N SER A 82 7.43 -1.55 -7.82
CA SER A 82 7.87 -1.23 -9.18
C SER A 82 6.74 -1.31 -10.20
N GLU A 83 5.62 -1.94 -9.86
CA GLU A 83 4.48 -2.04 -10.76
C GLU A 83 3.87 -0.67 -11.03
N LYS A 84 3.61 -0.39 -12.30
CA LYS A 84 2.94 0.84 -12.73
C LYS A 84 1.57 0.99 -12.08
N LEU A 85 1.26 2.21 -11.64
CA LEU A 85 -0.05 2.55 -11.09
C LEU A 85 -1.04 2.85 -12.22
N ARG A 86 -2.32 2.52 -11.99
CA ARG A 86 -3.39 3.07 -12.84
C ARG A 86 -3.53 4.57 -12.60
N PRO A 87 -4.00 5.36 -13.57
CA PRO A 87 -4.27 6.77 -13.37
C PRO A 87 -5.11 6.99 -12.10
N LYS A 88 -4.64 7.88 -11.21
CA LYS A 88 -5.30 8.23 -9.93
C LYS A 88 -5.38 7.11 -8.88
N ALA A 89 -4.69 5.98 -9.08
CA ALA A 89 -4.61 4.92 -8.09
C ALA A 89 -3.44 5.16 -7.12
N LEU A 90 -3.65 4.89 -5.83
CA LEU A 90 -2.58 4.90 -4.82
C LEU A 90 -1.76 3.60 -4.80
N PHE A 91 -2.35 2.51 -5.32
CA PHE A 91 -1.79 1.16 -5.27
C PHE A 91 -1.87 0.51 -6.66
N SER A 92 -0.94 -0.40 -6.93
CA SER A 92 -0.91 -1.17 -8.17
C SER A 92 -2.05 -2.18 -8.25
N GLU A 93 -2.32 -2.71 -9.44
CA GLU A 93 -3.34 -3.74 -9.66
C GLU A 93 -3.07 -4.98 -8.79
N THR A 94 -1.84 -5.51 -8.83
CA THR A 94 -1.47 -6.67 -8.00
C THR A 94 -1.67 -6.37 -6.52
N MET A 95 -1.26 -5.19 -6.04
CA MET A 95 -1.37 -4.86 -4.62
C MET A 95 -2.84 -4.84 -4.15
N MET A 96 -3.76 -4.39 -4.99
CA MET A 96 -5.20 -4.39 -4.68
C MET A 96 -5.79 -5.80 -4.70
N GLU A 97 -5.43 -6.62 -5.69
CA GLU A 97 -5.95 -7.98 -5.85
C GLU A 97 -5.40 -8.95 -4.79
N LEU A 98 -4.17 -8.72 -4.33
CA LEU A 98 -3.62 -9.44 -3.19
C LEU A 98 -4.17 -8.91 -1.87
N GLY A 99 -4.16 -7.58 -1.69
CA GLY A 99 -4.49 -6.94 -0.41
C GLY A 99 -5.96 -7.05 -0.02
N SER A 100 -6.88 -6.94 -0.99
CA SER A 100 -8.32 -6.97 -0.75
C SER A 100 -8.81 -8.25 -0.06
N PRO A 101 -8.55 -9.47 -0.59
CA PRO A 101 -9.02 -10.70 0.05
C PRO A 101 -8.42 -10.91 1.44
N PHE A 102 -7.14 -10.59 1.65
CA PHE A 102 -6.51 -10.71 2.98
C PHE A 102 -7.09 -9.70 3.97
N SER A 103 -7.30 -8.45 3.56
CA SER A 103 -7.86 -7.40 4.41
C SER A 103 -9.30 -7.72 4.81
N LEU A 104 -10.12 -8.12 3.83
CA LEU A 104 -11.51 -8.51 4.08
C LEU A 104 -11.59 -9.74 4.97
N LYS A 105 -10.77 -10.77 4.69
CA LYS A 105 -10.72 -11.96 5.53
C LYS A 105 -10.28 -11.61 6.95
N GLY A 106 -9.26 -10.78 7.14
CA GLY A 106 -8.81 -10.32 8.45
C GLY A 106 -9.92 -9.64 9.24
N LEU A 107 -10.68 -8.74 8.60
CA LEU A 107 -11.79 -8.04 9.23
C LEU A 107 -12.96 -8.98 9.57
N MET A 108 -13.39 -9.79 8.60
CA MET A 108 -14.61 -10.61 8.72
C MET A 108 -14.39 -11.91 9.48
N SER A 109 -13.15 -12.37 9.63
CA SER A 109 -12.81 -13.56 10.42
C SER A 109 -12.85 -13.33 11.93
N ASN A 110 -13.05 -12.08 12.37
CA ASN A 110 -13.23 -11.78 13.78
C ASN A 110 -14.50 -12.49 14.33
N PRO A 111 -14.42 -13.22 15.46
CA PRO A 111 -15.59 -13.87 16.06
C PRO A 111 -16.77 -12.94 16.34
N LEU A 112 -16.52 -11.65 16.59
CA LEU A 112 -17.56 -10.63 16.76
C LEU A 112 -18.45 -10.50 15.53
N SER A 113 -17.91 -10.73 14.33
CA SER A 113 -18.66 -10.69 13.07
C SER A 113 -19.52 -11.95 12.84
N SER A 114 -19.44 -12.95 13.74
CA SER A 114 -20.26 -14.16 13.62
C SER A 114 -21.70 -13.94 14.07
N PRO A 115 -22.69 -14.67 13.51
CA PRO A 115 -24.08 -14.56 13.92
C PRO A 115 -24.33 -14.83 15.41
N LYS A 116 -23.44 -15.62 16.05
CA LYS A 116 -23.54 -15.95 17.47
C LYS A 116 -23.20 -14.76 18.38
N TYR A 117 -22.22 -13.94 17.99
CA TYR A 117 -21.70 -12.83 18.80
C TYR A 117 -22.23 -11.47 18.35
N TRP A 118 -22.66 -11.31 17.11
CA TRP A 118 -23.18 -10.05 16.58
C TRP A 118 -24.62 -9.75 17.05
N LYS A 119 -24.77 -9.49 18.36
CA LYS A 119 -26.05 -9.23 19.02
C LYS A 119 -25.88 -8.23 20.18
N PRO A 120 -26.93 -7.47 20.55
CA PRO A 120 -26.84 -6.43 21.59
C PRO A 120 -26.28 -6.93 22.92
N SER A 121 -26.63 -8.15 23.34
CA SER A 121 -26.17 -8.71 24.62
C SER A 121 -24.64 -8.84 24.70
N THR A 122 -23.94 -9.02 23.58
CA THR A 122 -22.46 -9.11 23.54
C THR A 122 -21.81 -7.76 23.86
N PHE A 123 -22.50 -6.66 23.54
CA PHE A 123 -21.98 -5.29 23.69
C PHE A 123 -22.62 -4.57 24.89
N GLY A 124 -23.18 -5.30 25.85
CA GLY A 124 -23.80 -4.69 27.05
C GLY A 124 -25.17 -4.05 26.80
N GLY A 125 -25.89 -4.46 25.76
CA GLY A 125 -27.24 -3.98 25.43
C GLY A 125 -27.28 -3.10 24.17
N ALA A 126 -28.42 -2.43 23.95
CA ALA A 126 -28.64 -1.63 22.75
C ALA A 126 -27.64 -0.47 22.63
N VAL A 127 -27.36 0.22 23.74
CA VAL A 127 -26.46 1.38 23.77
C VAL A 127 -25.06 1.03 23.25
N GLY A 128 -24.43 -0.02 23.78
CA GLY A 128 -23.09 -0.41 23.33
C GLY A 128 -23.08 -0.93 21.90
N PHE A 129 -24.12 -1.61 21.46
CA PHE A 129 -24.23 -2.06 20.07
C PHE A 129 -24.41 -0.90 19.08
N ASP A 130 -25.15 0.14 19.46
CA ASP A 130 -25.31 1.35 18.64
C ASP A 130 -24.02 2.18 18.56
N LEU A 131 -23.18 2.16 19.60
CA LEU A 131 -21.84 2.76 19.53
C LEU A 131 -20.98 2.08 18.46
N VAL A 132 -20.97 0.75 18.41
CA VAL A 132 -20.21 -0.01 17.39
C VAL A 132 -20.76 0.26 15.99
N LYS A 133 -22.09 0.19 15.80
CA LYS A 133 -22.73 0.40 14.49
C LYS A 133 -22.59 1.83 13.95
N SER A 134 -22.50 2.82 14.83
CA SER A 134 -22.44 4.24 14.45
C SER A 134 -21.06 4.88 14.62
N ALA A 135 -20.03 4.06 14.88
CA ALA A 135 -18.65 4.50 15.04
C ALA A 135 -18.14 5.19 13.77
N THR A 136 -17.44 6.31 13.94
CA THR A 136 -16.76 7.02 12.85
C THR A 136 -15.45 7.61 13.38
N LEU A 137 -14.50 7.86 12.47
CA LEU A 137 -13.23 8.50 12.84
C LEU A 137 -13.45 9.84 13.55
N LYS A 138 -14.38 10.66 13.04
CA LYS A 138 -14.72 11.96 13.63
C LYS A 138 -15.27 11.83 15.05
N LYS A 139 -16.21 10.91 15.29
CA LYS A 139 -16.75 10.66 16.64
C LYS A 139 -15.64 10.20 17.59
N LEU A 140 -14.79 9.28 17.14
CA LEU A 140 -13.68 8.76 17.95
C LEU A 140 -12.79 9.90 18.46
N PHE A 141 -12.34 10.81 17.60
CA PHE A 141 -11.48 11.91 18.03
C PHE A 141 -12.25 12.96 18.83
N CYS A 142 -13.37 13.47 18.30
CA CYS A 142 -14.05 14.61 18.89
C CYS A 142 -14.72 14.31 20.25
N GLN A 143 -14.90 13.04 20.61
CA GLN A 143 -15.39 12.64 21.93
C GLN A 143 -14.28 12.35 22.93
N ASN A 144 -13.01 12.30 22.51
CA ASN A 144 -11.89 11.83 23.34
C ASN A 144 -10.71 12.82 23.39
N ILE A 145 -10.89 14.07 22.93
CA ILE A 145 -9.88 15.13 22.99
C ILE A 145 -10.43 16.34 23.74
N ASN A 146 -9.55 17.04 24.46
CA ASN A 146 -9.91 18.20 25.29
C ASN A 146 -9.87 19.53 24.51
N VAL A 147 -10.05 19.48 23.19
CA VAL A 147 -10.06 20.65 22.30
C VAL A 147 -11.33 20.64 21.47
N ASP A 148 -11.71 21.80 20.93
CA ASP A 148 -12.82 21.89 19.98
C ASP A 148 -12.59 20.93 18.81
N CYS A 149 -13.66 20.23 18.42
CA CYS A 149 -13.63 19.16 17.41
C CYS A 149 -13.00 19.66 16.10
N PRO A 150 -11.76 19.23 15.78
CA PRO A 150 -11.09 19.68 14.56
C PRO A 150 -11.67 18.95 13.34
N GLU A 151 -11.22 19.35 12.16
CA GLU A 151 -11.48 18.56 10.96
C GLU A 151 -10.72 17.22 11.04
N VAL A 152 -11.46 16.12 10.98
CA VAL A 152 -10.92 14.75 11.09
C VAL A 152 -11.34 13.97 9.85
N THR A 153 -10.39 13.71 8.95
CA THR A 153 -10.62 13.09 7.65
C THR A 153 -9.37 12.35 7.17
N PHE A 154 -9.57 11.31 6.34
CA PHE A 154 -8.48 10.62 5.63
C PHE A 154 -8.07 11.31 4.32
N ARG A 155 -8.70 12.44 3.97
CA ARG A 155 -8.40 13.21 2.75
C ARG A 155 -7.84 14.58 3.13
N VAL A 156 -6.84 15.05 2.40
CA VAL A 156 -6.32 16.40 2.58
C VAL A 156 -7.39 17.41 2.10
N PRO A 157 -7.83 18.37 2.94
CA PRO A 157 -8.81 19.37 2.55
C PRO A 157 -8.29 20.25 1.40
N GLY A 158 -9.16 20.59 0.44
CA GLY A 158 -8.81 21.48 -0.68
C GLY A 158 -7.87 20.87 -1.73
N PHE A 159 -7.55 19.58 -1.67
CA PHE A 159 -6.73 18.93 -2.69
C PHE A 159 -7.50 18.81 -4.01
N VAL A 160 -7.08 19.60 -5.02
CA VAL A 160 -7.54 19.47 -6.40
C VAL A 160 -6.56 18.57 -7.14
N GLU A 161 -7.08 17.46 -7.66
CA GLU A 161 -6.31 16.45 -8.38
C GLU A 161 -5.87 17.02 -9.75
N SER A 162 -4.58 17.27 -9.94
CA SER A 162 -4.06 17.72 -11.24
C SER A 162 -4.29 16.63 -12.28
N GLN A 163 -4.81 17.02 -13.45
CA GLN A 163 -4.94 16.12 -14.60
C GLN A 163 -3.52 15.70 -15.02
N GLY A 164 -3.30 14.39 -15.16
CA GLY A 164 -1.98 13.83 -15.40
C GLY A 164 -1.37 14.34 -16.70
N GLU A 165 -0.39 15.22 -16.58
CA GLU A 165 0.73 15.25 -17.52
C GLU A 165 1.75 14.23 -17.02
N SER A 166 2.25 13.41 -17.94
CA SER A 166 3.36 12.51 -17.71
C SER A 166 4.59 13.31 -17.27
N GLU A 167 4.75 13.51 -15.95
CA GLU A 167 5.99 14.04 -15.41
C GLU A 167 7.11 13.04 -15.72
N ASP A 168 8.00 13.49 -16.61
CA ASP A 168 9.24 12.81 -16.94
C ASP A 168 10.08 12.62 -15.66
N THR A 169 10.05 11.40 -15.12
CA THR A 169 10.88 10.98 -13.97
C THR A 169 12.40 10.99 -14.24
N SER A 170 12.86 11.60 -15.34
CA SER A 170 14.27 11.70 -15.70
C SER A 170 15.12 12.57 -14.76
N LEU A 171 14.53 13.41 -13.90
CA LEU A 171 15.29 14.45 -13.17
C LEU A 171 15.20 14.46 -11.64
N ARG A 172 14.79 13.38 -10.96
CA ARG A 172 15.10 13.25 -9.52
C ARG A 172 16.49 12.63 -9.34
N ASN A 173 17.53 13.43 -9.59
CA ASN A 173 18.90 13.09 -9.17
C ASN A 173 18.96 13.18 -7.64
N CYS A 174 19.17 12.05 -6.97
CA CYS A 174 19.65 12.06 -5.60
C CYS A 174 21.10 12.59 -5.62
N PRO A 175 21.47 13.56 -4.76
CA PRO A 175 22.86 13.97 -4.65
C PRO A 175 23.69 12.79 -4.13
N GLU A 176 24.74 12.45 -4.86
CA GLU A 176 25.80 11.57 -4.37
C GLU A 176 26.50 12.29 -3.21
N HIS A 177 26.26 11.83 -1.97
CA HIS A 177 27.11 12.21 -0.87
C HIS A 177 28.33 11.29 -0.87
N GLY A 178 29.45 11.88 -1.28
CA GLY A 178 30.76 11.27 -1.30
C GLY A 178 31.18 10.71 0.05
N GLU A 179 31.99 9.66 -0.04
CA GLU A 179 32.73 9.07 1.07
C GLU A 179 33.59 10.13 1.77
N GLN A 180 33.36 10.30 3.08
CA GLN A 180 34.39 10.59 4.08
C GLN A 180 34.04 9.82 5.36
#